data_AF-A0A9D5VBC4-F1
#
_entry.id   AF-A0A9D5VBC4-F1
#
_cell.length_a   1.000
_cell.length_b   1.000
_cell.length_c   1.000
_cell.angle_alpha   90.00
_cell.angle_beta   90.00
_cell.angle_gamma   90.00
#
_symmetry.space_group_name_H-M   'P 1'
#
loop_
_entity.id
_entity.type
_entity.pdbx_description
1 polymer ?
#
loop_
_entity_poly.entity_id
_entity_poly.type
_entity_poly.pdbx_seq_one_letter_code
_entity_poly.pdbx_strand_id
1 'polypeptide(L)'
;MLAARTGVRGGEKGMGADLQADATAARRRATADAFRGRSVLPVFDGFVVLGLTGRDIAELVCVTPPTVSKWRSGVLRIPGDKLTHLTLVLAHLLDEAKAHGNENVRGGDGAWALNTARERFASQDALNRNLPVTDVREGALRFRNWWASGAARRWHEDCFRPALKRQAANEPGKAMRVEP
;
A
#
# COMPACT_ATOMS: atom_id res chain seq x y z
N MET A 1 42.16 66.32 25.21
CA MET A 1 42.44 65.01 24.55
C MET A 1 41.09 64.30 24.40
N LEU A 2 40.49 64.33 23.20
CA LEU A 2 40.40 63.22 22.21
C LEU A 2 39.76 61.93 22.78
N ALA A 3 38.84 61.20 22.15
CA ALA A 3 37.95 61.34 20.99
C ALA A 3 37.03 60.08 21.03
N ALA A 4 35.89 60.15 20.34
CA ALA A 4 34.87 59.11 20.21
C ALA A 4 35.37 57.74 19.68
N ARG A 5 34.59 56.66 19.90
CA ARG A 5 34.35 55.65 18.85
C ARG A 5 33.13 54.76 19.08
N THR A 6 32.31 54.74 18.04
CA THR A 6 31.17 53.90 17.71
C THR A 6 31.55 52.43 17.48
N GLY A 7 30.61 51.51 17.72
CA GLY A 7 30.77 50.09 17.43
C GLY A 7 29.44 49.42 17.10
N VAL A 8 29.05 49.50 15.83
CA VAL A 8 27.97 48.73 15.19
C VAL A 8 28.42 47.27 15.02
N ARG A 9 27.55 46.30 15.34
CA ARG A 9 27.59 44.92 14.82
C ARG A 9 26.17 44.36 15.02
N GLY A 10 25.35 44.17 14.00
CA GLY A 10 25.60 43.44 12.76
C GLY A 10 24.70 42.23 12.81
N GLY A 11 23.51 42.33 12.20
CA GLY A 11 22.49 41.30 12.23
C GLY A 11 22.83 40.13 11.32
N GLU A 12 22.81 38.92 11.88
CA GLU A 12 22.77 37.66 11.14
C GLU A 12 21.69 36.77 11.76
N LYS A 13 20.44 36.96 11.32
CA LYS A 13 19.37 35.99 11.50
C LYS A 13 18.53 35.97 10.24
N GLY A 14 18.58 34.88 9.48
CA GLY A 14 17.54 34.64 8.47
C GLY A 14 17.83 33.67 7.32
N MET A 15 19.09 33.31 7.01
CA MET A 15 19.37 32.67 5.71
C MET A 15 19.27 31.13 5.65
N GLY A 16 18.74 30.47 6.70
CA GLY A 16 18.75 29.00 6.80
C GLY A 16 17.44 28.28 6.49
N ALA A 17 16.29 28.97 6.60
CA ALA A 17 14.97 28.33 6.48
C ALA A 17 14.50 28.21 5.01
N ASP A 18 14.82 29.21 4.18
CA ASP A 18 14.31 29.29 2.80
C ASP A 18 14.97 28.25 1.87
N LEU A 19 16.27 27.98 2.05
CA LEU A 19 17.00 26.94 1.32
C LEU A 19 16.49 25.52 1.63
N GLN A 20 16.03 25.28 2.86
CA GLN A 20 15.51 23.97 3.28
C GLN A 20 14.07 23.73 2.80
N ALA A 21 13.26 24.80 2.71
CA ALA A 21 11.92 24.74 2.14
C ALA A 21 11.95 24.47 0.62
N ASP A 22 12.87 25.12 -0.10
CA ASP A 22 13.02 24.97 -1.55
C ASP A 22 13.55 23.58 -1.94
N ALA A 23 14.55 23.06 -1.21
CA ALA A 23 15.02 21.69 -1.38
C ALA A 23 13.91 20.64 -1.15
N THR A 24 13.01 20.90 -0.19
CA THR A 24 11.86 20.02 0.09
C THR A 24 10.82 20.09 -1.03
N ALA A 25 10.55 21.28 -1.58
CA ALA A 25 9.62 21.46 -2.69
C ALA A 25 10.16 20.84 -3.99
N ALA A 26 11.46 20.99 -4.27
CA ALA A 26 12.13 20.36 -5.39
C ALA A 26 12.09 18.82 -5.28
N ARG A 27 12.31 18.26 -4.09
CA ARG A 27 12.19 16.81 -3.84
C ARG A 27 10.77 16.30 -4.01
N ARG A 28 9.75 17.08 -3.58
CA ARG A 28 8.32 16.79 -3.82
C ARG A 28 7.95 16.83 -5.30
N ARG A 29 8.56 17.73 -6.08
CA ARG A 29 8.40 17.79 -7.55
C ARG A 29 9.07 16.62 -8.26
N ALA A 30 10.31 16.29 -7.88
CA ALA A 30 11.04 15.16 -8.46
C ALA A 30 10.37 13.81 -8.17
N THR A 31 9.82 13.62 -6.96
CA THR A 31 8.97 12.45 -6.67
C THR A 31 7.67 12.48 -7.46
N ALA A 32 7.01 13.65 -7.60
CA ALA A 32 5.80 13.77 -8.39
C ALA A 32 6.02 13.44 -9.88
N ASP A 33 7.19 13.77 -10.43
CA ASP A 33 7.52 13.50 -11.84
C ASP A 33 7.99 12.06 -12.07
N ALA A 34 8.59 11.39 -11.08
CA ALA A 34 8.89 9.96 -11.13
C ALA A 34 7.64 9.08 -11.33
N PHE A 35 6.46 9.57 -10.97
CA PHE A 35 5.18 8.86 -11.16
C PHE A 35 4.51 9.12 -12.53
N ARG A 36 5.01 10.03 -13.38
CA ARG A 36 4.32 10.44 -14.62
C ARG A 36 4.58 9.58 -15.86
N GLY A 37 5.63 8.76 -15.88
CA GLY A 37 6.06 8.06 -17.10
C GLY A 37 6.18 6.57 -16.92
N ARG A 38 5.08 5.83 -17.09
CA ARG A 38 4.97 4.35 -16.98
C ARG A 38 5.39 3.76 -15.63
N SER A 39 4.41 3.34 -14.84
CA SER A 39 4.14 1.91 -14.57
C SER A 39 3.17 1.81 -13.40
N VAL A 40 2.28 0.82 -13.47
CA VAL A 40 1.39 0.43 -12.38
C VAL A 40 2.15 0.46 -11.04
N LEU A 41 1.65 1.20 -10.05
CA LEU A 41 2.29 1.24 -8.72
C LEU A 41 2.47 -0.20 -8.21
N PRO A 42 3.65 -0.58 -7.66
CA PRO A 42 3.91 -1.95 -7.27
C PRO A 42 2.83 -2.54 -6.36
N VAL A 43 2.23 -1.71 -5.49
CA VAL A 43 1.13 -2.14 -4.61
C VAL A 43 -0.06 -2.74 -5.38
N PHE A 44 -0.42 -2.21 -6.55
CA PHE A 44 -1.52 -2.72 -7.34
C PHE A 44 -1.18 -4.06 -7.98
N ASP A 45 0.07 -4.24 -8.43
CA ASP A 45 0.53 -5.54 -8.95
C ASP A 45 0.57 -6.59 -7.86
N GLY A 46 1.01 -6.22 -6.65
CA GLY A 46 0.96 -7.09 -5.47
C GLY A 46 -0.46 -7.58 -5.18
N PHE A 47 -1.44 -6.69 -5.20
CA PHE A 47 -2.85 -7.06 -5.05
C PHE A 47 -3.38 -7.95 -6.17
N VAL A 48 -3.06 -7.65 -7.43
CA VAL A 48 -3.49 -8.45 -8.58
C VAL A 48 -2.95 -9.87 -8.48
N VAL A 49 -1.67 -10.02 -8.11
CA VAL A 49 -1.05 -11.34 -7.94
C VAL A 49 -1.67 -12.12 -6.78
N LEU A 50 -2.11 -11.44 -5.72
CA LEU A 50 -2.89 -12.04 -4.63
C LEU A 50 -4.37 -12.29 -5.00
N GLY A 51 -4.78 -11.99 -6.24
CA GLY A 51 -6.13 -12.23 -6.75
C GLY A 51 -7.16 -11.16 -6.39
N LEU A 52 -6.73 -9.98 -5.95
CA LEU A 52 -7.61 -8.84 -5.68
C LEU A 52 -7.93 -8.07 -6.97
N THR A 53 -9.20 -7.71 -7.11
CA THR A 53 -9.74 -6.97 -8.25
C THR A 53 -9.69 -5.46 -8.03
N GLY A 54 -9.98 -4.68 -9.08
CA GLY A 54 -10.14 -3.23 -8.94
C GLY A 54 -11.30 -2.83 -8.02
N ARG A 55 -12.33 -3.68 -7.89
CA ARG A 55 -13.47 -3.46 -6.98
C ARG A 55 -13.03 -3.61 -5.53
N ASP A 56 -12.28 -4.66 -5.26
CA ASP A 56 -11.70 -4.97 -3.96
C ASP A 56 -10.83 -3.81 -3.44
N ILE A 57 -9.93 -3.33 -4.30
CA ILE A 57 -9.08 -2.18 -4.01
C ILE A 57 -9.92 -0.91 -3.75
N ALA A 58 -11.00 -0.72 -4.51
CA ALA A 58 -11.86 0.45 -4.36
C ALA A 58 -12.59 0.45 -3.00
N GLU A 59 -13.01 -0.72 -2.53
CA GLU A 59 -13.60 -0.89 -1.20
C GLU A 59 -12.59 -0.58 -0.10
N LEU A 60 -11.35 -1.08 -0.19
CA LEU A 60 -10.30 -0.84 0.81
C LEU A 60 -10.05 0.66 1.06
N VAL A 61 -10.10 1.47 0.01
CA VAL A 61 -9.82 2.93 0.09
C VAL A 61 -11.08 3.81 0.05
N CYS A 62 -12.27 3.23 0.14
CA CYS A 62 -13.56 3.92 0.07
C CYS A 62 -13.68 4.85 -1.14
N VAL A 63 -13.43 4.33 -2.35
CA VAL A 63 -13.64 5.05 -3.61
C VAL A 63 -14.44 4.21 -4.60
N THR A 64 -14.77 4.78 -5.75
CA THR A 64 -15.39 4.03 -6.83
C THR A 64 -14.35 3.27 -7.66
N PRO A 65 -14.67 2.09 -8.23
CA PRO A 65 -13.75 1.33 -9.09
C PRO A 65 -13.15 2.13 -10.28
N PRO A 66 -13.89 3.05 -10.94
CA PRO A 66 -13.30 3.92 -11.96
C PRO A 66 -12.15 4.81 -11.44
N THR A 67 -12.20 5.22 -10.17
CA THR A 67 -11.11 6.00 -9.54
C THR A 67 -9.84 5.16 -9.44
N VAL A 68 -9.96 3.90 -9.02
CA VAL A 68 -8.84 2.95 -8.99
C VAL A 68 -8.29 2.69 -10.39
N SER A 69 -9.16 2.52 -11.38
CA SER A 69 -8.75 2.35 -12.78
C SER A 69 -7.90 3.53 -13.26
N LYS A 70 -8.32 4.76 -12.97
CA LYS A 70 -7.57 5.99 -13.29
C LYS A 70 -6.24 6.08 -12.54
N TRP A 71 -6.15 5.59 -11.29
CA TRP A 71 -4.87 5.50 -10.58
C TRP A 71 -3.92 4.48 -11.22
N ARG A 72 -4.43 3.31 -11.60
CA ARG A 72 -3.63 2.24 -12.23
C ARG A 72 -3.10 2.62 -13.61
N SER A 73 -3.86 3.39 -14.38
CA SER A 73 -3.43 3.89 -15.68
C SER A 73 -2.55 5.15 -15.59
N GLY A 74 -2.33 5.69 -14.39
CA GLY A 74 -1.60 6.93 -14.18
C GLY A 74 -2.35 8.20 -14.62
N VAL A 75 -3.62 8.08 -15.04
CA VAL A 75 -4.48 9.21 -15.40
C VAL A 75 -4.76 10.11 -14.20
N LEU A 76 -4.88 9.52 -13.00
CA LEU A 76 -4.99 10.25 -11.74
C LEU A 76 -3.88 9.85 -10.79
N ARG A 77 -3.38 10.81 -10.02
CA ARG A 77 -2.47 10.53 -8.92
C ARG A 77 -3.23 9.97 -7.72
N ILE A 78 -2.70 8.91 -7.12
CA ILE A 78 -3.21 8.42 -5.83
C ILE A 78 -2.72 9.35 -4.70
N PRO A 79 -3.60 9.72 -3.75
CA PRO A 79 -3.20 10.40 -2.52
C PRO A 79 -2.20 9.56 -1.70
N GLY A 80 -1.20 10.20 -1.09
CA GLY A 80 -0.12 9.51 -0.38
C GLY A 80 -0.60 8.73 0.85
N ASP A 81 -1.63 9.22 1.53
CA ASP A 81 -2.28 8.53 2.65
C ASP A 81 -2.99 7.26 2.20
N LYS A 82 -3.70 7.29 1.06
CA LYS A 82 -4.32 6.10 0.47
C LYS A 82 -3.27 5.10 0.00
N LEU A 83 -2.16 5.56 -0.56
CA LEU A 83 -1.06 4.70 -0.98
C LEU A 83 -0.38 4.01 0.22
N THR A 84 -0.15 4.76 1.30
CA THR A 84 0.37 4.20 2.56
C THR A 84 -0.60 3.17 3.14
N HIS A 85 -1.90 3.50 3.20
CA HIS A 85 -2.94 2.57 3.67
C HIS A 85 -2.93 1.26 2.89
N LEU A 86 -2.96 1.33 1.55
CA LEU A 86 -2.90 0.15 0.68
C LEU A 86 -1.61 -0.66 0.90
N THR A 87 -0.49 -0.01 1.13
CA THR A 87 0.79 -0.71 1.40
C THR A 87 0.73 -1.49 2.72
N LEU A 88 0.11 -0.93 3.75
CA LEU A 88 -0.09 -1.62 5.04
C LEU A 88 -1.09 -2.77 4.92
N VAL A 89 -2.14 -2.62 4.12
CA VAL A 89 -3.06 -3.73 3.81
C VAL A 89 -2.30 -4.85 3.11
N LEU A 90 -1.46 -4.55 2.11
CA LEU A 90 -0.65 -5.56 1.43
C LEU A 90 0.29 -6.28 2.41
N ALA A 91 0.97 -5.55 3.30
CA ALA A 91 1.82 -6.14 4.33
C ALA A 91 1.03 -7.13 5.20
N HIS A 92 -0.13 -6.72 5.68
CA HIS A 92 -1.00 -7.56 6.49
C HIS A 92 -1.44 -8.83 5.75
N LEU A 93 -1.85 -8.72 4.48
CA LEU A 93 -2.25 -9.89 3.68
C LEU A 93 -1.09 -10.89 3.50
N LEU A 94 0.15 -10.40 3.37
CA LEU A 94 1.34 -11.24 3.29
C LEU A 94 1.63 -11.97 4.61
N ASP A 95 1.40 -11.32 5.74
CA ASP A 95 1.54 -11.92 7.06
C ASP A 95 0.48 -13.02 7.29
N GLU A 96 -0.77 -12.77 6.92
CA GLU A 96 -1.85 -13.77 7.00
C GLU A 96 -1.57 -14.98 6.10
N ALA A 97 -1.16 -14.74 4.86
CA ALA A 97 -0.83 -15.84 3.95
C ALA A 97 0.31 -16.71 4.48
N LYS A 98 1.30 -16.10 5.14
CA LYS A 98 2.40 -16.83 5.81
C LYS A 98 1.89 -17.65 6.99
N ALA A 99 0.95 -17.10 7.79
CA ALA A 99 0.40 -17.78 8.95
C ALA A 99 -0.49 -18.99 8.58
N HIS A 100 -1.15 -18.94 7.43
CA HIS A 100 -2.16 -19.93 7.01
C HIS A 100 -1.70 -20.93 5.93
N GLY A 101 -0.42 -20.90 5.55
CA GLY A 101 0.13 -21.76 4.50
C GLY A 101 -0.11 -21.22 3.10
N ASN A 102 0.94 -21.24 2.28
CA ASN A 102 1.01 -20.59 0.96
C ASN A 102 -0.02 -21.11 -0.06
N GLU A 103 -0.61 -22.28 0.17
CA GLU A 103 -1.57 -22.98 -0.70
C GLU A 103 -2.97 -22.34 -0.75
N ASN A 104 -3.24 -21.39 0.16
CA ASN A 104 -4.57 -20.79 0.33
C ASN A 104 -4.75 -19.43 -0.38
N VAL A 105 -3.76 -18.98 -1.15
CA VAL A 105 -3.84 -17.69 -1.86
C VAL A 105 -4.73 -17.83 -3.09
N ARG A 106 -5.65 -16.87 -3.28
CA ARG A 106 -6.59 -16.84 -4.42
C ARG A 106 -5.91 -16.86 -5.80
N GLY A 107 -4.66 -16.43 -5.89
CA GLY A 107 -3.90 -16.34 -7.14
C GLY A 107 -3.00 -17.54 -7.38
N GLY A 108 -3.26 -18.27 -8.49
CA GLY A 108 -2.32 -19.19 -9.15
C GLY A 108 -1.46 -20.08 -8.25
N ASP A 109 -0.22 -20.34 -8.68
CA ASP A 109 0.80 -20.99 -7.85
C ASP A 109 1.08 -20.10 -6.62
N GLY A 110 0.52 -20.49 -5.47
CA GLY A 110 0.51 -19.67 -4.26
C GLY A 110 1.90 -19.30 -3.75
N ALA A 111 2.93 -20.12 -3.99
CA ALA A 111 4.30 -19.79 -3.60
C ALA A 111 4.90 -18.70 -4.50
N TRP A 112 4.72 -18.81 -5.81
CA TRP A 112 5.15 -17.79 -6.77
C TRP A 112 4.43 -16.46 -6.53
N ALA A 113 3.11 -16.53 -6.31
CA ALA A 113 2.28 -15.36 -6.07
C ALA A 113 2.72 -14.59 -4.82
N LEU A 114 3.01 -15.29 -3.71
CA LEU A 114 3.48 -14.66 -2.48
C LEU A 114 4.86 -14.04 -2.61
N ASN A 115 5.81 -14.72 -3.28
CA ASN A 115 7.14 -14.17 -3.49
C ASN A 115 7.07 -12.90 -4.35
N THR A 116 6.29 -12.93 -5.43
CA THR A 116 6.09 -11.75 -6.28
C THR A 116 5.42 -10.62 -5.49
N ALA A 117 4.38 -10.91 -4.70
CA ALA A 117 3.72 -9.91 -3.88
C ALA A 117 4.66 -9.30 -2.81
N ARG A 118 5.59 -10.08 -2.24
CA ARG A 118 6.63 -9.58 -1.32
C ARG A 118 7.62 -8.64 -2.01
N GLU A 119 8.05 -8.97 -3.23
CA GLU A 119 8.92 -8.09 -4.03
C GLU A 119 8.22 -6.76 -4.37
N ARG A 120 6.94 -6.83 -4.71
CA ARG A 120 6.11 -5.63 -4.96
C ARG A 120 5.91 -4.81 -3.69
N PHE A 121 5.70 -5.45 -2.55
CA PHE A 121 5.65 -4.78 -1.25
C PHE A 121 6.97 -4.07 -0.94
N ALA A 122 8.11 -4.75 -1.06
CA ALA A 122 9.42 -4.15 -0.79
C ALA A 122 9.71 -2.94 -1.71
N SER A 123 9.34 -3.07 -2.99
CA SER A 123 9.44 -1.97 -3.96
C SER A 123 8.56 -0.78 -3.57
N GLN A 124 7.32 -1.05 -3.13
CA GLN A 124 6.40 0.01 -2.68
C GLN A 124 6.86 0.66 -1.36
N ASP A 125 7.36 -0.12 -0.40
CA ASP A 125 7.89 0.41 0.86
C ASP A 125 9.03 1.40 0.60
N ALA A 126 9.95 1.05 -0.31
CA ALA A 126 11.03 1.95 -0.72
C ALA A 126 10.50 3.26 -1.33
N LEU A 127 9.43 3.20 -2.14
CA LEU A 127 8.78 4.40 -2.67
C LEU A 127 8.12 5.24 -1.55
N ASN A 128 7.47 4.59 -0.58
CA ASN A 128 6.77 5.25 0.52
C ASN A 128 7.71 6.03 1.45
N ARG A 129 9.00 5.69 1.52
CA ARG A 129 10.01 6.45 2.29
C ARG A 129 10.14 7.90 1.86
N ASN A 130 9.72 8.23 0.64
CA ASN A 130 9.73 9.59 0.12
C ASN A 130 8.40 10.34 0.33
N LEU A 131 7.40 9.70 0.95
CA LEU A 131 6.14 10.36 1.25
C LEU A 131 6.28 11.35 2.41
N PRO A 132 5.48 12.44 2.41
CA PRO A 132 5.36 13.30 3.58
C PRO A 132 4.98 12.50 4.82
N VAL A 133 5.57 12.84 5.97
CA VAL A 133 5.26 12.20 7.27
C VAL A 133 3.75 12.29 7.60
N THR A 134 3.09 13.37 7.18
CA THR A 134 1.63 13.54 7.33
C THR A 134 0.85 12.47 6.61
N ASP A 135 1.23 12.14 5.37
CA ASP A 135 0.57 11.13 4.55
C ASP A 135 0.79 9.74 5.16
N VAL A 136 1.99 9.47 5.67
CA VAL A 136 2.31 8.21 6.34
C VAL A 136 1.45 8.03 7.60
N ARG A 137 1.34 9.09 8.42
CA ARG A 137 0.51 9.07 9.65
C ARG A 137 -0.97 8.88 9.33
N GLU A 138 -1.49 9.59 8.34
CA GLU A 138 -2.89 9.48 7.94
C GLU A 138 -3.19 8.09 7.34
N GLY A 139 -2.28 7.56 6.52
CA GLY A 139 -2.41 6.19 6.01
C GLY A 139 -2.41 5.13 7.11
N ALA A 140 -1.56 5.29 8.13
CA ALA A 140 -1.56 4.42 9.30
C ALA A 140 -2.85 4.54 10.13
N LEU A 141 -3.41 5.73 10.27
CA LEU A 141 -4.73 5.94 10.89
C LEU A 141 -5.83 5.20 10.13
N ARG A 142 -5.88 5.35 8.80
CA ARG A 142 -6.82 4.63 7.94
C ARG A 142 -6.69 3.11 8.08
N PHE A 143 -5.46 2.60 8.10
CA PHE A 143 -5.21 1.17 8.32
C PHE A 143 -5.75 0.70 9.67
N ARG A 144 -5.49 1.43 10.75
CA ARG A 144 -6.04 1.09 12.08
C ARG A 144 -7.56 1.09 12.11
N ASN A 145 -8.19 2.07 11.45
CA ASN A 145 -9.66 2.14 11.37
C ASN A 145 -10.22 0.96 10.57
N TRP A 146 -9.60 0.63 9.45
CA TRP A 146 -9.95 -0.55 8.65
C TRP A 146 -9.80 -1.85 9.46
N TRP A 147 -8.69 -2.01 10.17
CA TRP A 147 -8.43 -3.14 11.07
C TRP A 147 -9.51 -3.28 12.15
N ALA A 148 -9.77 -2.20 12.88
CA ALA A 148 -10.72 -2.16 13.98
C ALA A 148 -12.18 -2.36 13.54
N SER A 149 -12.52 -2.04 12.28
CA SER A 149 -13.86 -2.24 11.74
C SER A 149 -14.27 -3.71 11.53
N GLY A 150 -13.32 -4.64 11.70
CA GLY A 150 -13.51 -6.05 11.37
C GLY A 150 -13.45 -6.36 9.88
N ALA A 151 -13.20 -5.36 9.02
CA ALA A 151 -13.00 -5.56 7.59
C ALA A 151 -11.85 -6.54 7.33
N ALA A 152 -10.72 -6.41 8.03
CA ALA A 152 -9.58 -7.34 7.90
C ALA A 152 -9.99 -8.82 8.07
N ARG A 153 -10.85 -9.10 9.06
CA ARG A 153 -11.37 -10.45 9.31
C ARG A 153 -12.28 -10.95 8.18
N ARG A 154 -13.17 -10.10 7.67
CA ARG A 154 -14.03 -10.46 6.52
C ARG A 154 -13.18 -10.75 5.28
N TRP A 155 -12.19 -9.91 5.04
CA TRP A 155 -11.23 -10.08 3.94
C TRP A 155 -10.45 -11.39 4.06
N HIS A 156 -10.03 -11.76 5.26
CA HIS A 156 -9.39 -13.04 5.50
C HIS A 156 -10.28 -14.22 5.09
N GLU A 157 -11.55 -14.21 5.50
CA GLU A 157 -12.52 -15.25 5.15
C GLU A 157 -12.77 -15.34 3.64
N ASP A 158 -12.81 -14.21 2.94
CA ASP A 158 -13.07 -14.17 1.50
C ASP A 158 -11.86 -14.52 0.62
N CYS A 159 -10.65 -14.17 1.07
CA CYS A 159 -9.42 -14.31 0.28
C CYS A 159 -8.64 -15.60 0.58
N PHE A 160 -8.61 -16.08 1.82
CA PHE A 160 -7.76 -17.22 2.23
C PHE A 160 -8.54 -18.48 2.60
N ARG A 161 -9.85 -18.38 2.85
CA ARG A 161 -10.72 -19.54 3.11
C ARG A 161 -11.38 -20.24 1.90
N PRO A 162 -11.32 -19.77 0.63
CA PRO A 162 -11.96 -20.46 -0.49
C PRO A 162 -11.46 -21.89 -0.76
N ALA A 163 -10.21 -22.22 -0.39
CA ALA A 163 -9.64 -23.55 -0.60
C ALA A 163 -10.34 -24.63 0.22
N LEU A 164 -10.70 -24.33 1.48
CA LEU A 164 -11.43 -25.24 2.36
C LEU A 164 -12.82 -25.61 1.84
N LYS A 165 -13.54 -24.65 1.22
CA LYS A 165 -14.86 -24.92 0.64
C LYS A 165 -14.77 -25.73 -0.67
N ARG A 166 -13.69 -25.59 -1.45
CA ARG A 166 -13.50 -26.39 -2.67
C ARG A 166 -13.08 -27.82 -2.37
N GLN A 167 -12.25 -28.07 -1.36
CA GLN A 167 -11.94 -29.45 -0.93
C GLN A 167 -13.19 -30.17 -0.39
N ALA A 168 -14.04 -29.49 0.39
CA ALA A 168 -15.29 -30.09 0.88
C ALA A 168 -16.33 -30.33 -0.23
N ALA A 169 -16.29 -29.56 -1.32
CA ALA A 169 -17.19 -29.73 -2.47
C ALA A 169 -16.71 -30.76 -3.50
N ASN A 170 -15.47 -31.27 -3.38
CA ASN A 170 -14.85 -32.17 -4.33
C ASN A 170 -14.57 -33.58 -3.74
N GLU A 171 -15.22 -33.94 -2.63
CA GLU A 171 -15.44 -35.36 -2.27
C GLU A 171 -16.77 -35.83 -2.91
N PRO A 172 -16.75 -36.39 -4.13
CA PRO A 172 -17.91 -37.10 -4.65
C PRO A 172 -18.20 -38.29 -3.74
N GLY A 173 -19.47 -38.47 -3.41
CA GLY A 173 -19.95 -39.34 -2.35
C GLY A 173 -19.25 -40.69 -2.28
N LYS A 174 -18.83 -41.03 -1.07
CA LYS A 174 -18.65 -42.40 -0.60
C LYS A 174 -20.02 -43.08 -0.65
N ALA A 175 -20.49 -43.40 -1.85
CA ALA A 175 -21.73 -44.11 -2.09
C ALA A 175 -21.56 -45.51 -1.49
N MET A 176 -22.30 -45.72 -0.42
CA MET A 176 -22.52 -46.97 0.26
C MET A 176 -22.94 -48.02 -0.77
N ARG A 177 -22.02 -48.93 -1.10
CA ARG A 177 -22.30 -50.09 -1.94
C ARG A 177 -23.14 -51.06 -1.11
N VAL A 178 -24.45 -50.98 -1.26
CA VAL A 178 -25.37 -52.02 -0.80
C VAL A 178 -25.42 -53.04 -1.94
N GLU A 179 -24.71 -54.16 -1.80
CA GLU A 179 -24.93 -55.31 -2.67
C GLU A 179 -25.99 -56.24 -2.03
N PRO A 180 -26.91 -56.79 -2.84
CA PRO A 180 -27.91 -57.76 -2.40
C PRO A 180 -27.33 -59.16 -2.13
#